data_AF-A0AAE2YHR4-F1
#
_entry.id   AF-A0AAE2YHR4-F1
#
_cell.length_a   1.000
_cell.length_b   1.000
_cell.length_c   1.000
_cell.angle_alpha   90.00
_cell.angle_beta   90.00
_cell.angle_gamma   90.00
#
_symmetry.space_group_name_H-M   'P 1'
#
loop_
_entity.id
_entity.type
_entity.pdbx_description
1 polymer ?
#
loop_
_entity_poly.entity_id
_entity_poly.type
_entity_poly.pdbx_seq_one_letter_code
_entity_poly.pdbx_strand_id
1 'polypeptide(L)'
;MKLDLKKKLNGILQVDLKTWMWKIQVDLQKLSSYAETSDPRFLGGDLASLSEIYTVSEINTVFSDHMGVATIFDDIASFPHDQILAKGVSYIIAYPLIFKGNFSIKHLEERAAGKLKYARARLDVYDKDQDREIGIVYAMFNENNEFISFTTPPDSFLLTI
;
A
#
# COMPACT_ATOMS: atom_id res chain seq x y z
N MET A 1 2.78 19.53 32.30
CA MET A 1 3.58 20.04 31.17
C MET A 1 2.62 20.71 30.20
N LYS A 2 2.73 22.03 29.97
CA LYS A 2 1.87 22.76 29.02
C LYS A 2 2.44 22.57 27.62
N LEU A 3 1.72 21.88 26.74
CA LEU A 3 2.06 21.78 25.32
C LEU A 3 2.12 23.19 24.72
N ASP A 4 3.25 23.53 24.10
CA ASP A 4 3.46 24.80 23.40
C ASP A 4 2.59 24.84 22.13
N LEU A 5 1.64 25.76 22.10
CA LEU A 5 0.68 25.97 20.99
C LEU A 5 1.35 26.43 19.68
N LYS A 6 2.67 26.65 19.67
CA LYS A 6 3.44 27.02 18.47
C LYS A 6 4.04 25.84 17.69
N LYS A 7 3.90 24.59 18.17
CA LYS A 7 4.42 23.43 17.43
C LYS A 7 3.67 23.26 16.11
N LYS A 8 4.32 23.61 15.00
CA LYS A 8 3.85 23.26 13.66
C LYS A 8 3.86 21.74 13.54
N LEU A 9 2.72 21.17 13.14
CA LEU A 9 2.67 19.77 12.73
C LEU A 9 3.44 19.62 11.43
N ASN A 10 4.35 18.66 11.38
CA ASN A 10 5.10 18.35 10.19
C ASN A 10 5.16 16.83 10.01
N GLY A 11 5.21 16.42 8.76
CA GLY A 11 5.35 15.02 8.43
C GLY A 11 5.63 14.84 6.95
N ILE A 12 6.39 13.79 6.63
CA ILE A 12 6.70 13.37 5.27
C ILE A 12 6.38 11.89 5.17
N LEU A 13 5.74 11.51 4.08
CA LEU A 13 5.61 10.12 3.67
C LEU A 13 6.86 9.73 2.89
N GLN A 14 7.50 8.65 3.34
CA GLN A 14 8.66 8.08 2.68
C GLN A 14 8.44 6.59 2.47
N VAL A 15 8.89 6.10 1.32
CA VAL A 15 9.01 4.66 1.06
C VAL A 15 10.45 4.29 1.37
N ASP A 16 10.65 3.33 2.27
CA ASP A 16 12.00 2.81 2.51
C ASP A 16 12.37 1.79 1.44
N LEU A 17 12.98 2.27 0.35
CA LEU A 17 13.39 1.43 -0.77
C LEU A 17 14.49 0.40 -0.42
N LYS A 18 15.17 0.55 0.73
CA LYS A 18 16.16 -0.43 1.20
C LYS A 18 15.51 -1.61 1.90
N THR A 19 14.28 -1.44 2.36
CA THR A 19 13.58 -2.38 3.21
C THR A 19 12.33 -2.85 2.49
N TRP A 20 12.36 -4.02 1.87
CA TRP A 20 11.19 -4.63 1.23
C TRP A 20 10.53 -5.63 2.17
N MET A 21 9.22 -5.83 2.04
CA MET A 21 8.42 -6.74 2.87
C MET A 21 8.26 -8.10 2.19
N TRP A 22 7.81 -8.10 0.93
CA TRP A 22 7.73 -9.30 0.09
C TRP A 22 7.87 -8.96 -1.39
N LYS A 23 8.23 -9.98 -2.16
CA LYS A 23 8.30 -9.93 -3.62
C LYS A 23 7.28 -10.90 -4.19
N ILE A 24 6.55 -10.44 -5.19
CA ILE A 24 5.50 -11.18 -5.88
C ILE A 24 5.94 -11.29 -7.34
N GLN A 25 6.07 -12.51 -7.82
CA GLN A 25 6.31 -12.81 -9.22
C GLN A 25 4.97 -12.92 -9.94
N VAL A 26 4.91 -12.40 -11.16
CA VAL A 26 3.72 -12.42 -12.03
C VAL A 26 3.97 -13.35 -13.21
N ASP A 27 3.11 -14.35 -13.39
CA ASP A 27 3.07 -15.16 -14.60
C ASP A 27 2.21 -14.47 -15.66
N LEU A 28 2.88 -13.73 -16.56
CA LEU A 28 2.22 -12.98 -17.64
C LEU A 28 1.49 -13.88 -18.65
N GLN A 29 1.94 -15.13 -18.83
CA GLN A 29 1.29 -16.05 -19.76
C GLN A 29 -0.06 -16.50 -19.21
N LYS A 30 -0.09 -16.88 -17.92
CA LYS A 30 -1.33 -17.19 -17.23
C LYS A 30 -2.24 -15.98 -17.14
N LEU A 31 -1.71 -14.81 -16.77
CA LEU A 31 -2.51 -13.58 -16.71
C LEU A 31 -3.17 -13.25 -18.06
N SER A 32 -2.44 -13.41 -19.17
CA SER A 32 -2.98 -13.25 -20.53
C SER A 32 -4.08 -14.27 -20.82
N SER A 33 -3.85 -15.54 -20.47
CA SER A 33 -4.81 -16.63 -20.71
C SER A 33 -6.12 -16.42 -19.93
N TYR A 34 -6.02 -15.90 -18.71
CA TYR A 34 -7.17 -15.54 -17.89
C TYR A 34 -7.91 -14.31 -18.44
N ALA A 35 -7.21 -13.27 -18.90
CA ALA A 35 -7.83 -12.08 -19.49
C ALA A 35 -8.62 -12.40 -20.77
N GLU A 36 -8.23 -13.44 -21.52
CA GLU A 36 -8.94 -13.90 -22.71
C GLU A 36 -10.20 -14.74 -22.39
N THR A 37 -10.20 -15.43 -21.25
CA THR A 37 -11.25 -16.40 -20.89
C THR A 37 -12.24 -15.88 -19.86
N SER A 38 -11.85 -14.86 -19.10
CA SER A 38 -12.62 -14.26 -18.00
C SER A 38 -12.48 -12.74 -18.06
N ASP A 39 -13.55 -12.00 -17.74
CA ASP A 39 -13.44 -10.54 -17.63
C ASP A 39 -12.41 -10.23 -16.52
N PRO A 40 -11.38 -9.41 -16.79
CA PRO A 40 -10.35 -9.06 -15.81
C PRO A 40 -10.89 -8.46 -14.50
N ARG A 41 -12.12 -7.94 -14.53
CA ARG A 41 -12.84 -7.47 -13.33
C ARG A 41 -13.29 -8.60 -12.40
N PHE A 42 -13.38 -9.84 -12.87
CA PHE A 42 -13.73 -11.02 -12.07
C PHE A 42 -12.51 -11.74 -11.48
N LEU A 43 -11.28 -11.44 -11.95
CA LEU A 43 -10.05 -12.01 -11.39
C LEU A 43 -9.87 -11.69 -9.90
N GLY A 44 -10.31 -10.51 -9.45
CA GLY A 44 -10.30 -10.13 -8.04
C GLY A 44 -11.19 -10.99 -7.13
N GLY A 45 -12.09 -11.80 -7.69
CA GLY A 45 -12.99 -12.69 -6.92
C GLY A 45 -12.53 -14.15 -6.85
N ASP A 46 -11.52 -14.55 -7.64
CA ASP A 46 -11.07 -15.94 -7.75
C ASP A 46 -9.63 -16.11 -7.21
N LEU A 47 -9.55 -16.35 -5.90
CA LEU A 47 -8.31 -16.57 -5.17
C LEU A 47 -7.48 -17.74 -5.73
N ALA A 48 -8.12 -18.77 -6.29
CA ALA A 48 -7.39 -19.90 -6.87
C ALA A 48 -6.62 -19.45 -8.10
N SER A 49 -7.30 -18.74 -9.01
CA SER A 49 -6.68 -18.17 -10.21
C SER A 49 -5.59 -17.15 -9.89
N LEU A 50 -5.82 -16.29 -8.89
CA LEU A 50 -4.79 -15.34 -8.42
C LEU A 50 -3.55 -16.07 -7.86
N SER A 51 -3.73 -17.17 -7.13
CA SER A 51 -2.60 -17.97 -6.60
C SER A 51 -1.79 -18.68 -7.69
N GLU A 52 -2.38 -18.91 -8.86
CA GLU A 52 -1.66 -19.48 -10.00
C GLU A 52 -0.90 -18.43 -10.81
N ILE A 53 -1.40 -17.19 -10.86
CA ILE A 53 -0.80 -16.06 -11.58
C ILE A 53 0.28 -15.38 -10.74
N TYR A 54 0.02 -15.19 -9.45
CA TYR A 54 0.86 -14.45 -8.52
C TYR A 54 1.51 -15.38 -7.51
N THR A 55 2.84 -15.41 -7.51
CA THR A 55 3.61 -16.22 -6.56
C THR A 55 4.39 -15.30 -5.63
N VAL A 56 4.16 -15.40 -4.31
CA VAL A 56 5.03 -14.75 -3.32
C VAL A 56 6.38 -15.47 -3.32
N SER A 57 7.37 -14.89 -3.98
CA SER A 57 8.67 -15.53 -4.23
C SER A 57 9.64 -15.37 -3.07
N GLU A 58 9.56 -14.24 -2.35
CA GLU A 58 10.40 -13.95 -1.19
C GLU A 58 9.61 -13.18 -0.14
N ILE A 59 9.83 -13.51 1.14
CA ILE A 59 9.29 -12.78 2.31
C ILE A 59 10.46 -12.35 3.18
N ASN A 60 10.53 -11.07 3.53
CA ASN A 60 11.49 -10.56 4.48
C ASN A 60 11.04 -10.94 5.90
N THR A 61 11.89 -11.69 6.61
CA THR A 61 11.59 -12.24 7.94
C THR A 61 11.41 -11.18 9.02
N VAL A 62 11.85 -9.93 8.79
CA VAL A 62 11.58 -8.80 9.68
C VAL A 62 10.08 -8.45 9.71
N PHE A 63 9.35 -8.76 8.63
CA PHE A 63 7.92 -8.44 8.46
C PHE A 63 7.03 -9.69 8.41
N SER A 64 7.57 -10.88 8.75
CA SER A 64 6.88 -12.16 8.53
C SER A 64 5.85 -12.55 9.59
N ASP A 65 5.33 -11.61 10.37
CA ASP A 65 4.23 -11.90 11.29
C ASP A 65 3.02 -12.40 10.47
N HIS A 66 2.49 -13.58 10.82
CA HIS A 66 1.49 -14.31 10.02
C HIS A 66 0.27 -13.49 9.55
N MET A 67 -0.06 -12.41 10.26
CA MET A 67 -1.14 -11.48 9.89
C MET A 67 -0.85 -10.71 8.59
N GLY A 68 0.40 -10.36 8.30
CA GLY A 68 0.78 -9.59 7.10
C GLY A 68 0.81 -10.42 5.82
N VAL A 69 1.00 -11.74 5.92
CA VAL A 69 0.97 -12.65 4.77
C VAL A 69 -0.46 -12.95 4.32
N ALA A 70 -1.40 -13.01 5.27
CA ALA A 70 -2.80 -13.28 4.98
C ALA A 70 -3.46 -12.18 4.13
N THR A 71 -3.02 -10.93 4.27
CA THR A 71 -3.56 -9.79 3.50
C THR A 71 -2.97 -9.66 2.10
N ILE A 72 -1.90 -10.40 1.77
CA ILE A 72 -1.23 -10.28 0.46
C ILE A 72 -2.19 -10.62 -0.68
N PHE A 73 -3.02 -11.65 -0.52
CA PHE A 73 -3.96 -12.05 -1.57
C PHE A 73 -5.15 -11.10 -1.70
N ASP A 74 -5.60 -10.50 -0.59
CA ASP A 74 -6.60 -9.43 -0.62
C ASP A 74 -6.06 -8.20 -1.37
N ASP A 75 -4.79 -7.85 -1.14
CA ASP A 75 -4.12 -6.76 -1.86
C ASP A 75 -3.94 -7.12 -3.35
N ILE A 76 -3.49 -8.34 -3.67
CA ILE A 76 -3.33 -8.82 -5.06
C ILE A 76 -4.66 -8.73 -5.81
N ALA A 77 -5.77 -9.11 -5.19
CA ALA A 77 -7.11 -9.03 -5.79
C ALA A 77 -7.52 -7.60 -6.19
N SER A 78 -6.91 -6.58 -5.57
CA SER A 78 -7.16 -5.18 -5.87
C SER A 78 -6.23 -4.59 -6.93
N PHE A 79 -5.24 -5.35 -7.41
CA PHE A 79 -4.24 -4.84 -8.35
C PHE A 79 -4.85 -4.51 -9.72
N PRO A 80 -4.28 -3.53 -10.45
CA PRO A 80 -4.73 -3.20 -11.80
C PRO A 80 -4.21 -4.24 -12.81
N HIS A 81 -4.78 -5.44 -12.80
CA HIS A 81 -4.37 -6.61 -13.59
C HIS A 81 -4.18 -6.31 -15.09
N ASP A 82 -5.08 -5.51 -15.68
CA ASP A 82 -4.97 -5.09 -17.08
C ASP A 82 -3.72 -4.26 -17.34
N GLN A 83 -3.36 -3.38 -16.41
CA GLN A 83 -2.15 -2.55 -16.54
C GLN A 83 -0.89 -3.37 -16.30
N ILE A 84 -0.94 -4.34 -15.38
CA ILE A 84 0.15 -5.28 -15.13
C ILE A 84 0.48 -6.05 -16.41
N LEU A 85 -0.55 -6.57 -17.09
CA LEU A 85 -0.40 -7.27 -18.36
C LEU A 85 0.10 -6.33 -19.46
N ALA A 86 -0.56 -5.19 -19.66
CA ALA A 86 -0.24 -4.26 -20.75
C ALA A 86 1.18 -3.67 -20.63
N LYS A 87 1.69 -3.50 -19.42
CA LYS A 87 3.03 -2.95 -19.15
C LYS A 87 4.11 -4.03 -19.00
N GLY A 88 3.77 -5.32 -19.12
CA GLY A 88 4.73 -6.42 -18.99
C GLY A 88 5.38 -6.50 -17.61
N VAL A 89 4.59 -6.32 -16.55
CA VAL A 89 5.08 -6.38 -15.16
C VAL A 89 5.40 -7.82 -14.81
N SER A 90 6.66 -8.10 -14.48
CA SER A 90 7.13 -9.45 -14.08
C SER A 90 7.27 -9.58 -12.57
N TYR A 91 7.50 -8.46 -11.86
CA TYR A 91 7.70 -8.43 -10.43
C TYR A 91 6.94 -7.27 -9.78
N ILE A 92 6.37 -7.54 -8.61
CA ILE A 92 5.77 -6.54 -7.73
C ILE A 92 6.45 -6.64 -6.37
N ILE A 93 7.01 -5.54 -5.88
CA ILE A 93 7.73 -5.49 -4.59
C ILE A 93 6.94 -4.62 -3.63
N ALA A 94 6.65 -5.15 -2.46
CA ALA A 94 6.03 -4.43 -1.36
C ALA A 94 7.09 -3.73 -0.51
N TYR A 95 6.90 -2.44 -0.29
CA TYR A 95 7.74 -1.61 0.57
C TYR A 95 6.88 -0.99 1.69
N PRO A 96 7.43 -0.84 2.91
CA PRO A 96 6.72 -0.19 3.99
C PRO A 96 6.61 1.30 3.70
N LEU A 97 5.39 1.83 3.86
CA LEU A 97 5.12 3.26 3.85
C LEU A 97 5.37 3.81 5.24
N ILE A 98 6.39 4.64 5.36
CA ILE A 98 6.77 5.25 6.63
C ILE A 98 6.27 6.69 6.66
N PHE A 99 5.48 7.03 7.68
CA PHE A 99 5.25 8.41 8.07
C PHE A 99 6.34 8.83 9.03
N LYS A 100 7.14 9.81 8.62
CA LYS A 100 8.11 10.48 9.47
C LYS A 100 7.56 11.83 9.87
N GLY A 101 7.17 11.99 11.12
CA GLY A 101 6.61 13.26 11.58
C GLY A 101 6.44 13.35 13.08
N ASN A 102 6.02 14.52 13.52
CA ASN A 102 5.90 14.84 14.94
C ASN A 102 4.50 14.61 15.50
N PHE A 103 3.63 13.88 14.80
CA PHE A 103 2.26 13.61 15.27
C PHE A 103 1.71 12.25 14.82
N SER A 104 0.59 11.83 15.42
CA SER A 104 -0.22 10.72 14.92
C SER A 104 -1.70 10.86 15.21
N ILE A 105 -2.53 10.38 14.29
CA ILE A 105 -3.98 10.30 14.48
C ILE A 105 -4.32 9.06 15.31
N LYS A 106 -5.02 9.26 16.42
CA LYS A 106 -5.52 8.17 17.28
C LYS A 106 -6.96 7.78 17.00
N HIS A 107 -7.79 8.74 16.65
CA HIS A 107 -9.22 8.53 16.51
C HIS A 107 -9.81 9.57 15.58
N LEU A 108 -10.58 9.11 14.60
CA LEU A 108 -11.35 9.94 13.68
C LEU A 108 -12.83 9.73 14.01
N GLU A 109 -13.49 10.76 14.53
CA GLU A 109 -14.93 10.75 14.74
C GLU A 109 -15.59 11.50 13.58
N GLU A 110 -16.26 10.79 12.69
CA GLU A 110 -17.08 11.39 11.64
C GLU A 110 -18.38 11.93 12.24
N ARG A 111 -18.65 13.21 12.00
CA ARG A 111 -19.92 13.85 12.38
C ARG A 111 -20.55 14.48 11.16
N ALA A 112 -21.88 14.39 11.10
CA ALA A 112 -22.68 15.13 10.14
C ALA A 112 -23.49 16.18 10.90
N ALA A 113 -23.36 17.45 10.51
CA ALA A 113 -24.28 18.51 10.91
C ALA A 113 -24.97 19.07 9.66
N GLY A 114 -26.20 18.63 9.41
CA GLY A 114 -26.93 18.97 8.19
C GLY A 114 -26.28 18.36 6.94
N LYS A 115 -25.93 19.19 5.95
CA LYS A 115 -25.30 18.75 4.68
C LYS A 115 -23.76 18.66 4.74
N LEU A 116 -23.14 19.14 5.81
CA LEU A 116 -21.68 19.14 5.97
C LEU A 116 -21.25 17.91 6.77
N LYS A 117 -20.41 17.08 6.14
CA LYS A 117 -19.65 16.03 6.81
C LYS A 117 -18.32 16.62 7.26
N TYR A 118 -18.00 16.48 8.54
CA TYR A 118 -16.70 16.86 9.08
C TYR A 118 -16.19 15.78 10.02
N ALA A 119 -14.87 15.64 10.13
CA ALA A 119 -14.25 14.65 10.99
C ALA A 119 -13.44 15.34 12.09
N ARG A 120 -13.56 14.85 13.33
CA ARG A 120 -12.71 15.30 14.45
C ARG A 120 -11.62 14.26 14.68
N ALA A 121 -10.37 14.65 14.45
CA ALA A 121 -9.22 13.80 14.75
C ALA A 121 -8.63 14.14 16.13
N ARG A 122 -8.33 13.11 16.93
CA ARG A 122 -7.46 13.27 18.12
C ARG A 122 -6.02 12.99 17.70
N LEU A 123 -5.15 13.97 17.91
CA LEU A 123 -3.73 13.86 17.59
C LEU A 123 -2.90 13.69 18.86
N ASP A 124 -1.95 12.76 18.83
CA ASP A 124 -0.79 12.82 19.72
C ASP A 124 0.29 13.65 19.03
N VAL A 125 0.93 14.56 19.77
CA VAL A 125 2.03 15.40 19.27
C VAL A 125 3.29 15.09 20.07
N TYR A 126 4.40 14.94 19.37
CA TYR A 126 5.67 14.47 19.91
C TYR A 126 6.69 15.62 19.96
N ASP A 127 7.74 15.46 20.76
CA ASP A 127 8.83 16.43 20.87
C ASP A 127 9.86 16.30 19.74
N LYS A 128 9.90 15.13 19.09
CA LYS A 128 10.78 14.81 17.96
C LYS A 128 10.00 14.03 16.92
N ASP A 129 10.50 14.06 15.68
CA ASP A 129 9.98 13.22 14.61
C ASP A 129 10.11 11.74 14.99
N GLN A 130 9.07 10.99 14.68
CA GLN A 130 9.05 9.54 14.80
C GLN A 130 8.77 8.93 13.44
N ASP A 131 9.49 7.84 13.15
CA ASP A 131 9.26 7.01 11.98
C ASP A 131 8.22 5.95 12.36
N ARG A 132 7.13 5.87 11.59
CA ARG A 132 6.06 4.89 11.80
C ARG A 132 5.67 4.26 10.50
N GLU A 133 5.58 2.95 10.49
CA GLU A 133 4.91 2.22 9.42
C GLU A 133 3.42 2.51 9.48
N ILE A 134 2.87 3.02 8.38
CA ILE A 134 1.45 3.39 8.26
C ILE A 134 0.75 2.61 7.14
N GLY A 135 1.47 1.75 6.41
CA GLY A 135 0.91 0.96 5.33
C GLY A 135 1.98 0.39 4.41
N ILE A 136 1.55 -0.05 3.24
CA ILE A 136 2.36 -0.78 2.26
C ILE A 136 2.20 -0.09 0.91
N VAL A 137 3.30 0.06 0.18
CA VAL A 137 3.32 0.52 -1.21
C VAL A 137 3.86 -0.60 -2.07
N TYR A 138 3.11 -0.94 -3.11
CA TYR A 138 3.49 -1.96 -4.08
C TYR A 138 4.05 -1.31 -5.35
N ALA A 139 5.32 -1.59 -5.64
CA ALA A 139 6.01 -1.10 -6.83
C ALA A 139 6.13 -2.20 -7.88
N MET A 140 5.83 -1.87 -9.13
CA MET A 140 5.86 -2.80 -10.27
C MET A 140 7.14 -2.64 -11.09
N PHE A 141 7.72 -3.77 -11.50
CA PHE A 141 8.96 -3.86 -12.27
C PHE A 141 8.82 -4.83 -13.44
N ASN A 142 9.56 -4.57 -14.53
CA ASN A 142 9.68 -5.51 -15.65
C ASN A 142 10.73 -6.61 -15.36
N GLU A 143 10.92 -7.51 -16.32
CA GLU A 143 11.93 -8.57 -16.29
C GLU A 143 13.39 -8.07 -16.15
N ASN A 144 13.66 -6.81 -16.53
CA ASN A 144 14.97 -6.18 -16.41
C ASN A 144 15.16 -5.44 -15.08
N ASN A 145 14.23 -5.59 -14.12
CA ASN A 145 14.18 -4.85 -12.85
C ASN A 145 14.04 -3.33 -13.00
N GLU A 146 13.51 -2.85 -14.13
CA GLU A 146 13.21 -1.43 -14.31
C GLU A 146 11.87 -1.09 -13.67
N PHE A 147 11.84 0.00 -12.90
CA PHE A 147 10.63 0.48 -12.27
C PHE A 147 9.64 0.99 -13.31
N ILE A 148 8.39 0.51 -13.22
CA ILE A 148 7.30 0.89 -14.12
C ILE A 148 6.39 1.93 -13.44
N SER A 149 5.73 1.54 -12.35
CA SER A 149 4.82 2.38 -11.57
C SER A 149 4.42 1.67 -10.28
N PHE A 150 3.70 2.35 -9.39
CA PHE A 150 3.04 1.70 -8.25
C PHE A 150 1.73 1.02 -8.68
N THR A 151 1.29 -0.04 -8.00
CA THR A 151 0.00 -0.72 -8.28
C THR A 151 -1.18 0.19 -7.94
N THR A 152 -1.03 0.98 -6.88
CA THR A 152 -1.95 2.04 -6.48
C THR A 152 -1.16 3.33 -6.36
N PRO A 153 -1.67 4.46 -6.88
CA PRO A 153 -1.10 5.76 -6.53
C PRO A 153 -1.12 5.90 -5.00
N PRO A 154 -0.05 6.40 -4.35
CA PRO A 154 -0.16 6.76 -2.95
C PRO A 154 -1.24 7.85 -2.87
N ASP A 155 -2.40 7.50 -2.32
CA ASP A 155 -3.45 8.47 -2.05
C ASP A 155 -2.82 9.57 -1.20
N SER A 156 -2.82 10.79 -1.75
CA SER A 156 -2.29 11.95 -1.06
C SER A 156 -2.98 12.05 0.29
N PHE A 157 -2.26 11.74 1.38
CA PHE A 157 -2.73 11.97 2.73
C PHE A 157 -2.65 13.48 3.00
N LEU A 158 -3.54 14.24 2.37
CA LEU A 158 -3.72 15.66 2.59
C LEU A 158 -4.46 15.83 3.92
N LEU A 159 -3.70 15.82 5.01
CA LEU A 159 -4.10 16.58 6.20
C LEU A 159 -3.80 18.05 5.89
N THR A 160 -4.74 18.71 5.20
CA THR A 160 -4.75 20.17 5.13
C THR A 160 -5.02 20.70 6.54
N ILE A 161 -4.05 21.44 7.11
CA ILE A 161 -4.19 22.17 8.38
C ILE A 161 -4.72 23.57 8.08
#